data_AF-A0A959A3K0-F1
#
_entry.id   AF-A0A959A3K0-F1
#
_cell.length_a   1.000
_cell.length_b   1.000
_cell.length_c   1.000
_cell.angle_alpha   90.00
_cell.angle_beta   90.00
_cell.angle_gamma   90.00
#
_symmetry.space_group_name_H-M   'P 1'
#
loop_
_entity.id
_entity.type
_entity.pdbx_description
1 polymer ?
#
loop_
_entity_poly.entity_id
_entity_poly.type
_entity_poly.pdbx_seq_one_letter_code
_entity_poly.pdbx_strand_id
1 'polypeptide(L)'
;IEVAKSLSQLGLIKFYKNEPPKTIEPIFDESKRIIAEKIGNRTPMYADVIKNLSVLYIEEYRFDDAFNSLSLAETIWKTRLKSKKNVNLAAIYTLTGDVYYQQKDYVHAEEKYNDAKKLYEDYFSRDHPEYVHLLSKLSKVYYMQGDKRKAKKTIQEVIGNYDAFIKTYFPALSEREKSEFWNTIKTDYEFFNTIAIEFKDEDPSLVEQAYNNALATKAILLNSSIKIRESILNGDNEELKKMYLDWVAKKEFLTTVLSMSTEQLVENEIDPAVLIDEVE
;
A
#
# COMPACT_ATOMS: atom_id res chain seq x y z
N ILE A 1 -19.82 17.02 -8.37
CA ILE A 1 -19.42 15.90 -7.48
C ILE A 1 -18.31 15.10 -8.14
N GLU A 2 -18.50 14.61 -9.37
CA GLU A 2 -17.47 13.89 -10.14
C GLU A 2 -16.18 14.69 -10.28
N VAL A 3 -16.27 15.99 -10.63
CA VAL A 3 -15.09 16.89 -10.71
C VAL A 3 -14.23 16.84 -9.44
N ALA A 4 -14.83 16.88 -8.25
CA ALA A 4 -14.06 16.84 -7.00
C ALA A 4 -13.44 15.45 -6.74
N LYS A 5 -14.14 14.37 -7.09
CA LYS A 5 -13.55 13.02 -7.02
C LYS A 5 -12.33 12.90 -7.93
N SER A 6 -12.46 13.37 -9.18
CA SER A 6 -11.37 13.38 -10.15
C SER A 6 -10.19 14.24 -9.71
N LEU A 7 -10.44 15.41 -9.11
CA LEU A 7 -9.37 16.25 -8.54
C LEU A 7 -8.65 15.54 -7.40
N SER A 8 -9.37 14.88 -6.50
CA SER A 8 -8.76 14.11 -5.41
C SER A 8 -7.89 12.96 -5.93
N GLN A 9 -8.36 12.24 -6.94
CA GLN A 9 -7.59 11.18 -7.60
C GLN A 9 -6.37 11.74 -8.32
N LEU A 10 -6.51 12.86 -9.03
CA LEU A 10 -5.39 13.55 -9.68
C LEU A 10 -4.33 13.97 -8.66
N GLY A 11 -4.75 14.51 -7.52
CA GLY A 11 -3.84 14.88 -6.43
C GLY A 11 -3.02 13.68 -5.94
N LEU A 12 -3.66 12.53 -5.70
CA LEU A 12 -2.96 11.30 -5.31
C LEU A 12 -1.99 10.81 -6.40
N ILE A 13 -2.42 10.80 -7.67
CA ILE A 13 -1.56 10.36 -8.78
C ILE A 13 -0.31 11.24 -8.88
N LYS A 14 -0.47 12.56 -8.75
CA LYS A 14 0.66 13.51 -8.76
C LYS A 14 1.59 13.30 -7.57
N PHE A 15 1.02 13.03 -6.40
CA PHE A 15 1.78 12.69 -5.20
C PHE A 15 2.64 11.44 -5.41
N TYR A 16 2.05 10.34 -5.90
CA TYR A 16 2.80 9.10 -6.18
C TYR A 16 3.82 9.23 -7.31
N LYS A 17 3.68 10.23 -8.18
CA LYS A 17 4.68 10.61 -9.19
C LYS A 17 5.79 11.51 -8.65
N ASN A 18 5.84 11.76 -7.34
CA ASN A 18 6.78 12.66 -6.68
C ASN A 18 6.76 14.07 -7.26
N GLU A 19 5.60 14.56 -7.72
CA GLU A 19 5.46 15.96 -8.09
C GLU A 19 5.58 16.86 -6.84
N PRO A 20 6.05 18.11 -6.96
CA PRO A 20 6.25 18.98 -5.81
C PRO A 20 4.93 19.24 -5.04
N PRO A 21 4.89 19.13 -3.70
CA PRO A 21 3.67 19.32 -2.89
C PRO A 21 2.90 20.61 -3.19
N LYS A 22 3.61 21.71 -3.45
CA LYS A 22 3.05 23.01 -3.85
C LYS A 22 2.17 22.99 -5.10
N THR A 23 2.35 21.98 -5.97
CA THR A 23 1.53 21.78 -7.17
C THR A 23 0.31 20.88 -6.91
N ILE A 24 0.32 20.15 -5.80
CA ILE A 24 -0.68 19.14 -5.43
C ILE A 24 -1.69 19.72 -4.43
N GLU A 25 -1.22 20.46 -3.42
CA GLU A 25 -2.07 21.06 -2.39
C GLU A 25 -3.24 21.87 -2.96
N PRO A 26 -3.06 22.75 -3.98
CA PRO A 26 -4.17 23.48 -4.58
C PRO A 26 -5.25 22.58 -5.21
N ILE A 27 -4.87 21.39 -5.69
CA ILE A 27 -5.80 20.43 -6.31
C ILE A 27 -6.69 19.81 -5.24
N PHE A 28 -6.10 19.42 -4.10
CA PHE A 28 -6.87 18.92 -2.97
C PHE A 28 -7.72 20.01 -2.31
N ASP A 29 -7.21 21.24 -2.21
CA ASP A 29 -7.98 22.37 -1.68
C ASP A 29 -9.20 22.69 -2.53
N GLU A 30 -9.05 22.69 -3.86
CA GLU A 30 -10.18 22.90 -4.76
C GLU A 30 -11.20 21.76 -4.65
N SER A 31 -10.73 20.51 -4.58
CA SER A 31 -11.60 19.35 -4.32
C SER A 31 -12.37 19.49 -3.00
N LYS A 32 -11.67 19.83 -1.92
CA LYS A 32 -12.21 20.04 -0.57
C LYS A 32 -13.27 21.14 -0.59
N ARG A 33 -13.00 22.26 -1.26
CA ARG A 33 -13.92 23.40 -1.42
C ARG A 33 -15.19 22.99 -2.15
N ILE A 34 -15.07 22.34 -3.31
CA ILE A 34 -16.23 21.89 -4.10
C ILE A 34 -17.10 20.92 -3.28
N ILE A 35 -16.49 19.98 -2.55
CA ILE A 35 -17.25 19.03 -1.71
C ILE A 35 -17.95 19.75 -0.57
N ALA A 36 -17.27 20.68 0.11
CA ALA A 36 -17.86 21.46 1.18
C ALA A 36 -19.08 22.26 0.71
N GLU A 37 -18.99 22.93 -0.44
CA GLU A 37 -20.06 23.76 -0.99
C GLU A 37 -21.24 22.95 -1.53
N LYS A 38 -20.99 21.82 -2.19
CA LYS A 38 -22.02 21.07 -2.92
C LYS A 38 -22.64 19.93 -2.14
N ILE A 39 -21.91 19.37 -1.17
CA ILE A 39 -22.31 18.15 -0.45
C ILE A 39 -22.30 18.40 1.07
N GLY A 40 -21.33 19.17 1.55
CA GLY A 40 -21.16 19.52 2.95
C GLY A 40 -19.89 18.93 3.56
N ASN A 41 -19.41 19.58 4.62
CA ASN A 41 -18.16 19.30 5.32
C ASN A 41 -18.23 18.21 6.40
N ARG A 42 -19.38 17.51 6.52
CA ARG A 42 -19.59 16.38 7.45
C ARG A 42 -19.88 15.07 6.71
N THR A 43 -19.33 14.94 5.51
CA THR A 43 -19.59 13.80 4.61
C THR A 43 -18.35 12.91 4.49
N PRO A 44 -18.51 11.60 4.25
CA PRO A 44 -17.38 10.70 3.96
C PRO A 44 -16.45 11.22 2.87
N MET A 45 -17.03 11.78 1.80
CA MET A 45 -16.25 12.38 0.73
C MET A 45 -15.36 13.52 1.21
N TYR A 46 -15.86 14.37 2.11
CA TYR A 46 -15.04 15.44 2.70
C TYR A 46 -13.92 14.85 3.58
N ALA A 47 -14.23 13.81 4.36
CA ALA A 47 -13.25 13.12 5.19
C ALA A 47 -12.12 12.47 4.36
N ASP A 48 -12.44 11.89 3.21
CA ASP A 48 -11.45 11.29 2.32
C ASP A 48 -10.49 12.35 1.74
N VAL A 49 -11.01 13.51 1.34
CA VAL A 49 -10.15 14.57 0.80
C VAL A 49 -9.21 15.15 1.83
N ILE A 50 -9.69 15.44 3.05
CA ILE A 50 -8.82 15.98 4.11
C ILE A 50 -7.81 14.95 4.62
N LYS A 51 -8.16 13.65 4.59
CA LYS A 51 -7.22 12.55 4.86
C LYS A 51 -6.12 12.47 3.78
N ASN A 52 -6.48 12.63 2.51
CA ASN A 52 -5.47 12.64 1.46
C ASN A 52 -4.58 13.88 1.53
N LEU A 53 -5.16 15.03 1.89
CA LEU A 53 -4.42 16.27 2.11
C LEU A 53 -3.43 16.17 3.28
N SER A 54 -3.77 15.41 4.33
CA SER A 54 -2.84 15.22 5.46
C SER A 54 -1.56 14.47 5.06
N VAL A 55 -1.57 13.68 3.98
CA VAL A 55 -0.35 13.06 3.45
C VAL A 55 0.65 14.13 3.02
N LEU A 56 0.19 15.20 2.35
CA LEU A 56 1.05 16.33 1.99
C LEU A 56 1.56 17.06 3.23
N TYR A 57 0.70 17.26 4.22
CA TYR A 57 1.10 17.91 5.47
C TYR A 57 2.16 17.12 6.23
N ILE A 58 2.09 15.78 6.21
CA ILE A 58 3.12 14.92 6.78
C ILE A 58 4.44 15.11 6.03
N GLU A 59 4.45 15.04 4.69
CA GLU A 59 5.68 15.24 3.88
C GLU A 59 6.30 16.64 4.06
N GLU A 60 5.49 17.66 4.32
CA GLU A 60 5.95 19.03 4.59
C GLU A 60 6.24 19.31 6.07
N TYR A 61 6.21 18.30 6.95
CA TYR A 61 6.40 18.44 8.40
C TYR A 61 5.39 19.39 9.09
N ARG A 62 4.22 19.60 8.47
CA ARG A 62 3.10 20.40 8.99
C ARG A 62 2.20 19.54 9.89
N PHE A 63 2.77 19.09 11.01
CA PHE A 63 2.12 18.10 11.87
C PHE A 63 0.78 18.55 12.48
N ASP A 64 0.65 19.83 12.85
CA ASP A 64 -0.61 20.35 13.39
C ASP A 64 -1.73 20.30 12.35
N ASP A 65 -1.44 20.66 11.10
CA ASP A 65 -2.39 20.59 9.98
C ASP A 65 -2.79 19.14 9.70
N ALA A 66 -1.83 18.21 9.77
CA ALA A 66 -2.08 16.78 9.62
C ALA A 66 -2.99 16.24 10.72
N PHE A 67 -2.68 16.51 12.00
CA PHE A 67 -3.51 16.07 13.12
C PHE A 67 -4.92 16.64 13.07
N ASN A 68 -5.06 17.93 12.75
CA ASN A 68 -6.37 18.57 12.62
C ASN A 68 -7.21 17.91 11.52
N SER A 69 -6.59 17.64 10.37
CA SER A 69 -7.26 17.00 9.22
C SER A 69 -7.67 15.56 9.53
N LEU A 70 -6.75 14.77 10.10
CA LEU A 70 -7.00 13.36 10.47
C LEU A 70 -8.05 13.23 11.58
N SER A 71 -7.98 14.07 12.63
CA SER A 71 -8.97 14.08 13.73
C SER A 71 -10.37 14.44 13.23
N LEU A 72 -10.46 15.39 12.29
CA LEU A 72 -11.72 15.76 11.67
C LEU A 72 -12.26 14.62 10.80
N ALA A 73 -11.41 13.97 9.99
CA ALA A 73 -11.79 12.82 9.18
C ALA A 73 -12.31 11.67 10.03
N GLU A 74 -11.60 11.35 11.13
CA GLU A 74 -11.98 10.33 12.09
C GLU A 74 -13.36 10.60 12.68
N THR A 75 -13.60 11.84 13.11
CA THR A 75 -14.89 12.27 13.67
C THR A 75 -16.02 12.07 12.67
N ILE A 76 -15.82 12.48 11.41
CA ILE A 76 -16.83 12.34 10.36
C ILE A 76 -17.15 10.86 10.11
N TRP A 77 -16.15 10.00 9.99
CA TRP A 77 -16.35 8.58 9.73
C TRP A 77 -17.07 7.87 10.89
N LYS A 78 -16.68 8.16 12.14
CA LYS A 78 -17.36 7.62 13.34
C LYS A 78 -18.81 8.05 13.42
N THR A 79 -19.11 9.32 13.14
CA THR A 79 -20.49 9.83 13.18
C THR A 79 -21.33 9.25 12.05
N ARG A 80 -20.80 9.19 10.83
CA ARG A 80 -21.58 8.80 9.65
C ARG A 80 -22.00 7.33 9.68
N LEU A 81 -21.08 6.44 10.06
CA LEU A 81 -21.34 5.01 10.11
C LEU A 81 -21.96 4.56 11.43
N LYS A 82 -22.08 5.46 12.42
CA LYS A 82 -22.47 5.13 13.79
C LYS A 82 -21.69 3.92 14.36
N SER A 83 -20.46 3.75 13.87
CA SER A 83 -19.59 2.62 14.17
C SER A 83 -18.19 3.13 14.49
N LYS A 84 -17.56 2.49 15.47
CA LYS A 84 -16.14 2.68 15.79
C LYS A 84 -15.22 1.76 14.98
N LYS A 85 -15.80 0.86 14.18
CA LYS A 85 -15.10 -0.09 13.30
C LYS A 85 -15.47 0.18 11.85
N ASN A 86 -14.47 0.56 11.05
CA ASN A 86 -14.55 0.77 9.61
C ASN A 86 -13.11 0.79 9.06
N VAL A 87 -12.90 0.18 7.89
CA VAL A 87 -11.61 0.17 7.19
C VAL A 87 -11.03 1.57 6.94
N ASN A 88 -11.87 2.60 6.73
CA ASN A 88 -11.37 3.97 6.54
C ASN A 88 -10.70 4.55 7.80
N LEU A 89 -11.09 4.08 8.99
CA LEU A 89 -10.42 4.46 10.24
C LEU A 89 -9.02 3.84 10.32
N ALA A 90 -8.78 2.67 9.72
CA ALA A 90 -7.46 2.05 9.70
C ALA A 90 -6.44 2.89 8.92
N ALA A 91 -6.82 3.42 7.75
CA ALA A 91 -6.00 4.34 7.00
C ALA A 91 -5.72 5.63 7.77
N ILE A 92 -6.73 6.19 8.45
CA ILE A 92 -6.56 7.40 9.30
C ILE A 92 -5.60 7.12 10.46
N TYR A 93 -5.75 5.99 11.17
CA TYR A 93 -4.85 5.64 12.27
C TYR A 93 -3.43 5.35 11.77
N THR A 94 -3.27 4.77 10.58
CA THR A 94 -1.96 4.60 9.96
C THR A 94 -1.28 5.95 9.73
N LEU A 95 -1.99 6.91 9.12
CA LEU A 95 -1.45 8.26 8.90
C LEU A 95 -1.19 9.02 10.20
N THR A 96 -2.04 8.87 11.22
CA THR A 96 -1.78 9.46 12.54
C THR A 96 -0.52 8.85 13.18
N GLY A 97 -0.30 7.53 12.99
CA GLY A 97 0.94 6.88 13.37
C GLY A 97 2.16 7.43 12.63
N ASP A 98 2.02 7.74 11.33
CA ASP A 98 3.08 8.38 10.53
C ASP A 98 3.45 9.76 11.06
N VAL A 99 2.47 10.56 11.48
CA VAL A 99 2.72 11.87 12.13
C VAL A 99 3.56 11.68 13.39
N TYR A 100 3.17 10.78 14.29
CA TYR A 100 3.93 10.49 15.51
C TYR A 100 5.32 9.93 15.21
N TYR A 101 5.45 9.04 14.23
CA TYR A 101 6.72 8.48 13.81
C TYR A 101 7.70 9.57 13.35
N GLN A 102 7.24 10.51 12.52
CA GLN A 102 8.08 11.63 12.06
C GLN A 102 8.46 12.59 13.21
N GLN A 103 7.58 12.74 14.21
CA GLN A 103 7.88 13.45 15.45
C GLN A 103 8.81 12.67 16.40
N LYS A 104 9.21 11.44 16.05
CA LYS A 104 10.01 10.51 16.87
C LYS A 104 9.28 10.05 18.14
N ASP A 105 7.97 10.21 18.20
CA ASP A 105 7.13 9.67 19.27
C ASP A 105 6.70 8.25 18.93
N TYR A 106 7.65 7.33 19.05
CA TYR A 106 7.45 5.95 18.63
C TYR A 106 6.43 5.19 19.49
N VAL A 107 6.18 5.64 20.72
CA VAL A 107 5.18 5.03 21.61
C VAL A 107 3.78 5.30 21.06
N HIS A 108 3.43 6.55 20.79
CA HIS A 108 2.13 6.87 20.20
C HIS A 108 2.01 6.38 18.75
N ALA A 109 3.12 6.32 18.00
CA ALA A 109 3.13 5.69 16.68
C ALA A 109 2.75 4.20 16.77
N GLU A 110 3.36 3.43 17.69
CA GLU A 110 3.01 2.02 17.94
C GLU A 110 1.54 1.86 18.29
N GLU A 111 1.01 2.70 19.19
CA GLU A 111 -0.39 2.65 19.59
C GLU A 111 -1.32 2.84 18.39
N LYS A 112 -1.08 3.86 17.57
CA LYS A 112 -1.91 4.15 16.39
C LYS A 112 -1.80 3.10 15.30
N TYR A 113 -0.60 2.60 15.04
CA TYR A 113 -0.45 1.48 14.12
C TYR A 113 -1.12 0.20 14.62
N ASN A 114 -1.13 -0.07 15.93
CA ASN A 114 -1.86 -1.22 16.48
C ASN A 114 -3.38 -1.04 16.42
N ASP A 115 -3.89 0.18 16.56
CA ASP A 115 -5.31 0.48 16.32
C ASP A 115 -5.68 0.26 14.85
N ALA A 116 -4.83 0.67 13.91
CA ALA A 116 -5.00 0.37 12.49
C ALA A 116 -4.95 -1.14 12.21
N LYS A 117 -4.02 -1.87 12.86
CA LYS A 117 -3.81 -3.30 12.67
C LYS A 117 -5.05 -4.09 13.05
N LYS A 118 -5.65 -3.80 14.21
CA LYS A 118 -6.90 -4.45 14.65
C LYS A 118 -8.03 -4.28 13.65
N LEU A 119 -8.13 -3.10 13.02
CA LEU A 119 -9.13 -2.86 12.00
C LEU A 119 -8.80 -3.63 10.72
N TYR A 120 -7.58 -3.54 10.21
CA TYR A 120 -7.21 -4.30 9.02
C TYR A 120 -7.36 -5.82 9.21
N GLU A 121 -7.11 -6.38 10.40
CA GLU A 121 -7.37 -7.80 10.69
C GLU A 121 -8.86 -8.19 10.61
N ASP A 122 -9.77 -7.24 10.87
CA ASP A 122 -11.21 -7.46 10.75
C ASP A 122 -11.69 -7.40 9.29
N TYR A 123 -10.94 -6.74 8.38
CA TYR A 123 -11.41 -6.42 7.00
C TYR A 123 -10.57 -7.05 5.88
N PHE A 124 -9.32 -7.38 6.14
CA PHE A 124 -8.34 -7.84 5.16
C PHE A 124 -7.68 -9.14 5.59
N SER A 125 -7.26 -9.93 4.61
CA SER A 125 -6.35 -11.05 4.83
C SER A 125 -4.94 -10.57 5.18
N ARG A 126 -4.12 -11.47 5.73
CA ARG A 126 -2.76 -11.12 6.21
C ARG A 126 -1.74 -10.86 5.09
N ASP A 127 -2.07 -11.23 3.87
CA ASP A 127 -1.31 -10.98 2.64
C ASP A 127 -1.78 -9.72 1.90
N HIS A 128 -2.85 -9.06 2.37
CA HIS A 128 -3.34 -7.84 1.75
C HIS A 128 -2.28 -6.72 1.82
N PRO A 129 -2.02 -5.98 0.71
CA PRO A 129 -0.95 -4.99 0.64
C PRO A 129 -0.94 -3.95 1.76
N GLU A 130 -2.12 -3.42 2.14
CA GLU A 130 -2.25 -2.44 3.24
C GLU A 130 -1.90 -3.04 4.61
N TYR A 131 -2.23 -4.31 4.84
CA TYR A 131 -1.85 -5.00 6.08
C TYR A 131 -0.33 -5.19 6.15
N VAL A 132 0.28 -5.66 5.06
CA VAL A 132 1.72 -5.85 4.96
C VAL A 132 2.47 -4.53 5.08
N HIS A 133 1.98 -3.46 4.47
CA HIS A 133 2.56 -2.12 4.58
C HIS A 133 2.50 -1.59 6.03
N LEU A 134 1.39 -1.82 6.74
CA LEU A 134 1.30 -1.47 8.16
C LEU A 134 2.27 -2.28 9.03
N LEU A 135 2.46 -3.58 8.74
CA LEU A 135 3.46 -4.39 9.43
C LEU A 135 4.88 -3.85 9.21
N SER A 136 5.20 -3.39 8.01
CA SER A 136 6.47 -2.72 7.72
C SER A 136 6.68 -1.50 8.62
N LYS A 137 5.67 -0.61 8.73
CA LYS A 137 5.73 0.54 9.64
C LYS A 137 5.93 0.14 11.10
N LEU A 138 5.19 -0.87 11.58
CA LEU A 138 5.36 -1.41 12.94
C LEU A 138 6.76 -1.97 13.17
N SER A 139 7.34 -2.67 12.20
CA SER A 139 8.69 -3.22 12.31
C SER A 139 9.75 -2.13 12.52
N LYS A 140 9.61 -1.01 11.81
CA LYS A 140 10.47 0.17 11.94
C LYS A 140 10.28 0.84 13.30
N VAL A 141 9.04 0.99 13.77
CA VAL A 141 8.75 1.50 15.12
C VAL A 141 9.41 0.67 16.20
N TYR A 142 9.27 -0.67 16.16
CA TYR A 142 9.90 -1.55 17.14
C TYR A 142 11.42 -1.41 17.14
N TYR A 143 12.02 -1.26 15.96
CA TYR A 143 13.46 -1.01 15.85
C TYR A 143 13.87 0.31 16.49
N MET A 144 13.12 1.39 16.23
CA MET A 144 13.40 2.71 16.81
C MET A 144 13.19 2.75 18.34
N GLN A 145 12.31 1.91 18.88
CA GLN A 145 12.14 1.71 20.32
C GLN A 145 13.20 0.78 20.94
N GLY A 146 14.04 0.11 20.12
CA GLY A 146 15.06 -0.82 20.58
C GLY A 146 14.59 -2.28 20.74
N ASP A 147 13.32 -2.59 20.48
CA ASP A 147 12.81 -3.97 20.46
C ASP A 147 13.15 -4.65 19.12
N LYS A 148 14.44 -4.92 18.96
CA LYS A 148 15.04 -5.50 17.75
C LYS A 148 14.51 -6.90 17.45
N ARG A 149 14.13 -7.68 18.48
CA ARG A 149 13.57 -9.04 18.28
C ARG A 149 12.17 -8.97 17.68
N LYS A 150 11.32 -8.06 18.17
CA LYS A 150 9.98 -7.83 17.61
C LYS A 150 10.07 -7.24 16.20
N ALA A 151 10.98 -6.27 15.98
CA ALA A 151 11.28 -5.73 14.66
C ALA A 151 11.67 -6.84 13.66
N LYS A 152 12.62 -7.71 14.04
CA LYS A 152 13.07 -8.86 13.23
C LYS A 152 11.91 -9.75 12.81
N LYS A 153 11.11 -10.20 13.77
CA LYS A 153 9.97 -11.08 13.50
C LYS A 153 8.99 -10.43 12.52
N THR A 154 8.67 -9.15 12.73
CA THR A 154 7.69 -8.44 11.90
C THR A 154 8.22 -8.18 10.49
N ILE A 155 9.48 -7.78 10.32
CA ILE A 155 10.03 -7.55 8.97
C ILE A 155 10.18 -8.86 8.19
N GLN A 156 10.49 -9.99 8.86
CA GLN A 156 10.52 -11.30 8.18
C GLN A 156 9.14 -11.68 7.61
N GLU A 157 8.07 -11.41 8.34
CA GLU A 157 6.71 -11.62 7.86
C GLU A 157 6.40 -10.75 6.64
N VAL A 158 6.81 -9.47 6.66
CA VAL A 158 6.66 -8.55 5.53
C VAL A 158 7.37 -9.07 4.29
N ILE A 159 8.64 -9.45 4.41
CA ILE A 159 9.45 -9.96 3.30
C ILE A 159 8.87 -11.27 2.75
N GLY A 160 8.40 -12.18 3.61
CA GLY A 160 7.74 -13.41 3.16
C GLY A 160 6.48 -13.16 2.34
N ASN A 161 5.67 -12.16 2.71
CA ASN A 161 4.50 -11.76 1.92
C ASN A 161 4.90 -11.15 0.57
N TYR A 162 5.93 -10.30 0.54
CA TYR A 162 6.45 -9.75 -0.72
C TYR A 162 7.02 -10.83 -1.63
N ASP A 163 7.80 -11.78 -1.10
CA ASP A 163 8.37 -12.88 -1.88
C ASP A 163 7.27 -13.76 -2.48
N ALA A 164 6.20 -14.05 -1.72
CA ALA A 164 5.03 -14.76 -2.22
C ALA A 164 4.32 -13.98 -3.34
N PHE A 165 4.05 -12.69 -3.13
CA PHE A 165 3.44 -11.84 -4.14
C PHE A 165 4.28 -11.77 -5.42
N ILE A 166 5.59 -11.58 -5.28
CA ILE A 166 6.52 -11.53 -6.39
C ILE A 166 6.47 -12.85 -7.17
N LYS A 167 6.56 -13.99 -6.49
CA LYS A 167 6.56 -15.31 -7.13
C LYS A 167 5.27 -15.57 -7.91
N THR A 168 4.12 -15.20 -7.37
CA THR A 168 2.81 -15.46 -7.96
C THR A 168 2.47 -14.48 -9.09
N TYR A 169 2.67 -13.18 -8.86
CA TYR A 169 2.12 -12.15 -9.75
C TYR A 169 3.12 -11.54 -10.72
N PHE A 170 4.41 -11.41 -10.37
CA PHE A 170 5.38 -10.79 -11.27
C PHE A 170 5.53 -11.46 -12.64
N PRO A 171 5.44 -12.81 -12.80
CA PRO A 171 5.54 -13.42 -14.12
C PRO A 171 4.60 -12.82 -15.18
N ALA A 172 3.51 -12.19 -14.76
CA ALA A 172 2.55 -11.56 -15.65
C ALA A 172 2.55 -10.04 -15.69
N LEU A 173 3.14 -9.38 -14.69
CA LEU A 173 3.23 -7.92 -14.69
C LEU A 173 4.14 -7.43 -15.81
N SER A 174 3.82 -6.25 -16.36
CA SER A 174 4.72 -5.52 -17.23
C SER A 174 5.95 -5.03 -16.46
N GLU A 175 7.05 -4.74 -17.17
CA GLU A 175 8.26 -4.18 -16.54
C GLU A 175 8.00 -2.87 -15.80
N ARG A 176 7.07 -2.05 -16.31
CA ARG A 176 6.67 -0.82 -15.64
C ARG A 176 6.02 -1.12 -14.29
N GLU A 177 5.06 -2.04 -14.25
CA GLU A 177 4.36 -2.41 -13.01
C GLU A 177 5.29 -3.10 -12.02
N LYS A 178 6.19 -3.98 -12.47
CA LYS A 178 7.23 -4.57 -11.62
C LYS A 178 8.13 -3.50 -11.03
N SER A 179 8.56 -2.54 -11.84
CA SER A 179 9.41 -1.45 -11.37
C SER A 179 8.66 -0.53 -10.40
N GLU A 180 7.39 -0.23 -10.66
CA GLU A 180 6.55 0.57 -9.77
C GLU A 180 6.36 -0.15 -8.42
N PHE A 181 5.97 -1.43 -8.43
CA PHE A 181 5.85 -2.23 -7.23
C PHE A 181 7.18 -2.37 -6.48
N TRP A 182 8.29 -2.68 -7.19
CA TRP A 182 9.60 -2.75 -6.55
C TRP A 182 10.00 -1.45 -5.86
N ASN A 183 9.67 -0.31 -6.47
CA ASN A 183 9.95 0.99 -5.87
C ASN A 183 9.20 1.25 -4.57
N THR A 184 8.05 0.60 -4.34
CA THR A 184 7.30 0.74 -3.07
C THR A 184 7.86 -0.13 -1.97
N ILE A 185 8.41 -1.32 -2.29
CA ILE A 185 8.85 -2.31 -1.29
C ILE A 185 10.37 -2.33 -1.04
N LYS A 186 11.19 -1.77 -1.94
CA LYS A 186 12.67 -1.89 -1.88
C LYS A 186 13.26 -1.43 -0.54
N THR A 187 12.71 -0.38 0.07
CA THR A 187 13.19 0.15 1.35
C THR A 187 13.00 -0.84 2.49
N ASP A 188 12.03 -1.74 2.36
CA ASP A 188 11.74 -2.76 3.37
C ASP A 188 12.71 -3.94 3.24
N TYR A 189 13.14 -4.27 2.01
CA TYR A 189 14.27 -5.18 1.79
C TYR A 189 15.58 -4.59 2.31
N GLU A 190 15.83 -3.30 2.11
CA GLU A 190 17.01 -2.62 2.69
C GLU A 190 16.99 -2.64 4.22
N PHE A 191 15.82 -2.39 4.82
CA PHE A 191 15.63 -2.49 6.27
C PHE A 191 15.81 -3.93 6.76
N PHE A 192 15.26 -4.93 6.05
CA PHE A 192 15.51 -6.34 6.34
C PHE A 192 17.00 -6.70 6.30
N ASN A 193 17.75 -6.20 5.32
CA ASN A 193 19.20 -6.43 5.23
C ASN A 193 19.95 -5.86 6.46
N THR A 194 19.48 -4.71 6.98
CA THR A 194 20.04 -4.13 8.21
C THR A 194 19.82 -5.07 9.40
N ILE A 195 18.60 -5.60 9.55
CA ILE A 195 18.26 -6.59 10.57
C ILE A 195 19.06 -7.89 10.39
N ALA A 196 19.23 -8.37 9.16
CA ALA A 196 19.97 -9.60 8.87
C ALA A 196 21.45 -9.49 9.28
N ILE A 197 22.09 -8.36 9.00
CA ILE A 197 23.47 -8.10 9.43
C ILE A 197 23.57 -8.01 10.95
N GLU A 198 22.59 -7.36 11.59
CA GLU A 198 22.58 -7.17 13.04
C GLU A 198 22.41 -8.50 13.80
N PHE A 199 21.60 -9.41 13.26
CA PHE A 199 21.34 -10.73 13.85
C PHE A 199 22.20 -11.85 13.26
N LYS A 200 23.22 -11.55 12.44
CA LYS A 200 24.00 -12.56 11.70
C LYS A 200 24.63 -13.64 12.60
N ASP A 201 25.03 -13.29 13.82
CA ASP A 201 25.71 -14.20 14.74
C ASP A 201 24.69 -15.07 15.51
N GLU A 202 23.48 -14.56 15.73
CA GLU A 202 22.37 -15.30 16.36
C GLU A 202 21.62 -16.18 15.35
N ASP A 203 21.48 -15.71 14.11
CA ASP A 203 20.66 -16.30 13.05
C ASP A 203 21.29 -16.07 11.67
N PRO A 204 22.35 -16.84 11.32
CA PRO A 204 23.06 -16.70 10.05
C PRO A 204 22.17 -16.89 8.81
N SER A 205 21.04 -17.58 8.96
CA SER A 205 20.08 -17.83 7.87
C SER A 205 19.49 -16.54 7.29
N LEU A 206 19.44 -15.46 8.09
CA LEU A 206 18.97 -14.15 7.63
C LEU A 206 19.86 -13.55 6.57
N VAL A 207 21.18 -13.75 6.69
CA VAL A 207 22.16 -13.25 5.72
C VAL A 207 22.02 -14.03 4.41
N GLU A 208 21.79 -15.34 4.48
CA GLU A 208 21.49 -16.16 3.32
C GLU A 208 20.18 -15.69 2.64
N GLN A 209 19.12 -15.46 3.42
CA GLN A 209 17.85 -14.95 2.90
C GLN A 209 18.03 -13.58 2.22
N ALA A 210 18.76 -12.66 2.85
CA ALA A 210 19.06 -11.34 2.28
C ALA A 210 19.79 -11.46 0.93
N TYR A 211 20.76 -12.37 0.83
CA TYR A 211 21.49 -12.62 -0.41
C TYR A 211 20.59 -13.23 -1.50
N ASN A 212 19.79 -14.24 -1.15
CA ASN A 212 18.84 -14.88 -2.06
C ASN A 212 17.82 -13.87 -2.59
N ASN A 213 17.29 -13.01 -1.71
CA ASN A 213 16.34 -11.97 -2.09
C ASN A 213 16.96 -10.93 -3.03
N ALA A 214 18.21 -10.53 -2.79
CA ALA A 214 18.94 -9.63 -3.68
C ALA A 214 19.18 -10.24 -5.08
N LEU A 215 19.42 -11.55 -5.17
CA LEU A 215 19.56 -12.24 -6.44
C LEU A 215 18.22 -12.41 -7.17
N ALA A 216 17.19 -12.86 -6.45
CA ALA A 216 15.86 -13.10 -7.00
C ALA A 216 15.26 -11.82 -7.58
N THR A 217 15.27 -10.73 -6.81
CA THR A 217 14.72 -9.44 -7.24
C THR A 217 15.44 -8.87 -8.46
N LYS A 218 16.77 -8.97 -8.54
CA LYS A 218 17.55 -8.60 -9.74
C LYS A 218 17.21 -9.46 -10.95
N ALA A 219 17.12 -10.78 -10.79
CA ALA A 219 16.79 -11.69 -11.89
C ALA A 219 15.39 -11.43 -12.46
N ILE A 220 14.44 -11.18 -11.56
CA ILE A 220 13.03 -10.90 -11.86
C ILE A 220 12.87 -9.58 -12.62
N LEU A 221 13.64 -8.55 -12.26
CA LEU A 221 13.63 -7.23 -12.93
C LEU A 221 14.36 -7.21 -14.28
N LEU A 222 15.13 -8.24 -14.66
CA LEU A 222 16.11 -8.10 -15.75
C LEU A 222 15.95 -9.01 -16.97
N ASN A 223 15.29 -10.19 -16.93
CA ASN A 223 15.57 -11.14 -18.04
C ASN A 223 14.53 -12.15 -18.54
N SER A 224 13.60 -12.67 -17.74
CA SER A 224 12.79 -13.83 -18.21
C SER A 224 11.49 -13.43 -18.90
N SER A 225 10.73 -12.54 -18.27
CA SER A 225 9.40 -12.13 -18.70
C SER A 225 9.40 -11.30 -19.99
N ILE A 226 10.42 -10.45 -20.19
CA ILE A 226 10.62 -9.68 -21.42
C ILE A 226 10.76 -10.61 -22.62
N LYS A 227 11.61 -11.64 -22.52
CA LYS A 227 11.87 -12.57 -23.62
C LYS A 227 10.64 -13.39 -23.99
N ILE A 228 9.88 -13.84 -22.99
CA ILE A 228 8.64 -14.60 -23.23
C ILE A 228 7.58 -13.70 -23.87
N ARG A 229 7.36 -12.51 -23.30
CA ARG A 229 6.43 -11.53 -23.85
C ARG A 229 6.79 -11.12 -25.29
N GLU A 230 8.05 -10.76 -25.53
CA GLU A 230 8.51 -10.39 -26.86
C GLU A 230 8.42 -11.56 -27.83
N SER A 231 8.75 -12.77 -27.41
CA SER A 231 8.59 -13.96 -28.24
C SER A 231 7.13 -14.25 -28.61
N ILE A 232 6.19 -13.99 -27.69
CA ILE A 232 4.76 -14.20 -27.94
C ILE A 232 4.20 -13.09 -28.85
N LEU A 233 4.46 -11.82 -28.51
CA LEU A 233 3.93 -10.67 -29.24
C LEU A 233 4.56 -10.49 -30.62
N ASN A 234 5.82 -10.87 -30.80
CA ASN A 234 6.51 -10.82 -32.10
C ASN A 234 6.39 -12.13 -32.90
N GLY A 235 5.79 -13.18 -32.33
CA GLY A 235 5.55 -14.43 -33.06
C GLY A 235 4.41 -14.31 -34.09
N ASP A 236 4.29 -15.27 -35.00
CA ASP A 236 3.22 -15.24 -36.03
C ASP A 236 1.89 -15.85 -35.54
N ASN A 237 1.86 -16.40 -34.32
CA ASN A 237 0.68 -17.06 -33.78
C ASN A 237 -0.28 -16.04 -33.12
N GLU A 238 -1.25 -15.56 -33.91
CA GLU A 238 -2.28 -14.62 -33.45
C GLU A 238 -3.19 -15.17 -32.34
N GLU A 239 -3.42 -16.47 -32.29
CA GLU A 239 -4.20 -17.10 -31.22
C GLU A 239 -3.42 -17.04 -29.89
N LEU A 240 -2.12 -17.33 -29.92
CA LEU A 240 -1.25 -17.23 -28.74
C LEU A 240 -1.13 -15.78 -28.24
N LYS A 241 -1.06 -14.79 -29.15
CA LYS A 241 -1.09 -13.37 -28.78
C LYS A 241 -2.39 -13.00 -28.07
N LYS A 242 -3.52 -13.42 -28.65
CA LYS A 242 -4.83 -13.14 -28.06
C LYS A 242 -4.97 -13.79 -26.68
N MET A 243 -4.58 -15.07 -26.55
CA MET A 243 -4.59 -15.77 -25.26
C MET A 243 -3.70 -15.07 -24.23
N TYR A 244 -2.51 -14.62 -24.63
CA TYR A 244 -1.61 -13.88 -23.75
C TYR A 244 -2.21 -12.53 -23.32
N LEU A 245 -2.82 -11.79 -24.23
CA LEU A 245 -3.48 -10.51 -23.91
C LEU A 245 -4.70 -10.69 -23.00
N ASP A 246 -5.54 -11.70 -23.26
CA ASP A 246 -6.67 -12.05 -22.40
C ASP A 246 -6.18 -12.47 -21.01
N TRP A 247 -5.10 -13.25 -20.93
CA TRP A 247 -4.47 -13.65 -19.67
C TRP A 247 -3.90 -12.45 -18.90
N VAL A 248 -3.25 -11.50 -19.58
CA VAL A 248 -2.77 -10.25 -18.96
C VAL A 248 -3.96 -9.44 -18.42
N ALA A 249 -5.03 -9.28 -19.21
CA ALA A 249 -6.22 -8.54 -18.79
C ALA A 249 -6.89 -9.17 -17.56
N LYS A 250 -7.03 -10.50 -17.53
CA LYS A 250 -7.53 -11.23 -16.35
C LYS A 250 -6.65 -11.01 -15.12
N LYS A 251 -5.33 -10.90 -15.30
CA LYS A 251 -4.38 -10.66 -14.21
C LYS A 251 -4.38 -9.24 -13.67
N GLU A 252 -4.53 -8.23 -14.53
CA GLU A 252 -4.75 -6.86 -14.11
C GLU A 252 -6.06 -6.75 -13.29
N PHE A 253 -7.10 -7.45 -13.75
CA PHE A 253 -8.35 -7.53 -13.02
C PHE A 253 -8.17 -8.23 -11.66
N LEU A 254 -7.52 -9.39 -11.60
CA LEU A 254 -7.23 -10.08 -10.33
C LEU A 254 -6.43 -9.20 -9.36
N THR A 255 -5.43 -8.48 -9.85
CA THR A 255 -4.65 -7.54 -9.01
C THR A 255 -5.53 -6.46 -8.41
N THR A 256 -6.49 -5.95 -9.21
CA THR A 256 -7.48 -4.99 -8.74
C THR A 256 -8.39 -5.60 -7.68
N VAL A 257 -8.88 -6.83 -7.92
CA VAL A 257 -9.73 -7.58 -6.98
C VAL A 257 -9.03 -7.84 -5.65
N LEU A 258 -7.75 -8.20 -5.66
CA LEU A 258 -6.98 -8.44 -4.44
C LEU A 258 -6.73 -7.18 -3.60
N SER A 259 -6.86 -6.00 -4.21
CA SER A 259 -6.81 -4.71 -3.51
C SER A 259 -8.17 -4.26 -2.97
N MET A 260 -9.25 -5.00 -3.27
CA MET A 260 -10.59 -4.70 -2.78
C MET A 260 -10.78 -5.18 -1.34
N SER A 261 -11.59 -4.45 -0.58
CA SER A 261 -12.02 -4.91 0.74
C SER A 261 -13.01 -6.06 0.65
N THR A 262 -13.14 -6.83 1.74
CA THR A 262 -14.14 -7.90 1.84
C THR A 262 -15.56 -7.40 1.52
N GLU A 263 -15.91 -6.17 1.90
CA GLU A 263 -17.20 -5.55 1.54
C GLU A 263 -17.32 -5.28 0.04
N GLN A 264 -16.25 -4.78 -0.60
CA GLN A 264 -16.24 -4.51 -2.05
C GLN A 264 -16.31 -5.79 -2.87
N LEU A 265 -15.66 -6.87 -2.42
CA LEU A 265 -15.75 -8.18 -3.06
C LEU A 265 -17.19 -8.70 -3.05
N VAL A 266 -17.87 -8.58 -1.90
CA VAL A 266 -19.28 -8.98 -1.76
C VAL A 266 -20.21 -8.10 -2.61
N GLU A 267 -20.00 -6.77 -2.62
CA GLU A 267 -20.83 -5.83 -3.40
C GLU A 267 -20.72 -6.06 -4.92
N ASN A 268 -19.55 -6.46 -5.41
CA ASN A 268 -19.32 -6.74 -6.82
C ASN A 268 -19.55 -8.22 -7.19
N GLU A 269 -19.99 -9.06 -6.25
CA GLU A 269 -20.18 -10.51 -6.42
C GLU A 269 -18.91 -11.22 -6.94
N ILE A 270 -17.73 -10.76 -6.49
CA ILE A 270 -16.44 -11.26 -6.94
C ILE A 270 -15.93 -12.29 -5.93
N ASP A 271 -15.64 -13.50 -6.41
CA ASP A 271 -14.89 -14.52 -5.66
C ASP A 271 -13.42 -14.52 -6.10
N PRO A 272 -12.49 -14.02 -5.26
CA PRO A 272 -11.06 -14.04 -5.58
C PRO A 272 -10.52 -15.44 -5.82
N ALA A 273 -11.05 -16.47 -5.16
CA ALA A 273 -10.55 -17.84 -5.30
C ALA A 273 -10.82 -18.40 -6.71
N VAL A 274 -12.01 -18.15 -7.25
CA VAL A 274 -12.38 -18.54 -8.63
C VAL A 274 -11.52 -17.79 -9.65
N LEU A 275 -11.27 -16.51 -9.42
CA LEU A 275 -10.40 -15.71 -10.30
C LEU A 275 -8.94 -16.15 -10.26
N ILE A 276 -8.45 -16.62 -9.10
CA ILE A 276 -7.13 -17.22 -8.99
C ILE A 276 -7.05 -18.50 -9.84
N ASP A 277 -8.06 -19.37 -9.75
CA ASP A 277 -8.12 -20.62 -10.54
C ASP A 277 -8.21 -20.37 -12.06
N GLU A 278 -8.80 -19.25 -12.50
CA GLU A 278 -8.84 -18.87 -13.92
C GLU A 278 -7.53 -18.30 -14.47
N VAL A 279 -6.60 -17.97 -13.56
CA VAL A 279 -5.37 -17.22 -13.83
C VAL A 279 -4.11 -18.08 -13.68
N GLU A 280 -4.17 -19.12 -12.83
CA GLU A 280 -3.17 -20.20 -12.68
C GLU A 280 -3.19 -21.20 -13.83
#